data_AF-A0A7T1MDM0-F1
#
_entry.id   AF-A0A7T1MDM0-F1
#
_cell.length_a   1.000
_cell.length_b   1.000
_cell.length_c   1.000
_cell.angle_alpha   90.00
_cell.angle_beta   90.00
_cell.angle_gamma   90.00
#
_symmetry.space_group_name_H-M   'P 1'
#
loop_
_entity.id
_entity.type
_entity.pdbx_description
1 polymer ?
#
loop_
_entity_poly.entity_id
_entity_poly.type
_entity_poly.pdbx_seq_one_letter_code
_entity_poly.pdbx_strand_id
1 'polypeptide(L)'
;MLPFHGSNEPADCSDAPIELAPDVWWVGRRLPDDRFQCHAYYLRNGNNGVLIDPGSPLTIETTLAKVARIDDLSAIRYLVCHHCDPDIAAALPMLSERLSRPDIQVVTEWRAMALLRHYGHRFDYYLVEEQNWRLPLEGDRALEFQLTPYLHFPGAMVSYDTASRILFSSDLFGGFVPDAANLICRDLDVLIASAKPFHQHYMPSTELLSAGLTRVQQRWPQIAMIAPQHGHVVPGPLVEEAFSRLKALECGIFALADADIDLKRLLRIAEARSRLFQVLLSQAAPTQMLVTLKLVLQRIRGVRDCVLSIDLPDQGWTSWSGTPPEPRLEGPPPSWEQVELSTQPPTKLSLLIDDQIPVDEDVLRMLKDITPSLQSWIDGVVEEHQDHLRT
;
A
#
# COMPACT_ATOMS: atom_id res chain seq x y z
N MET A 1 -30.12 22.37 16.74
CA MET A 1 -30.96 21.33 16.12
C MET A 1 -31.88 22.04 15.14
N LEU A 2 -31.59 21.96 13.83
CA LEU A 2 -32.39 22.54 12.75
C LEU A 2 -32.67 21.44 11.72
N PRO A 3 -33.85 21.40 11.09
CA PRO A 3 -34.31 20.19 10.41
C PRO A 3 -33.89 20.16 8.93
N PHE A 4 -33.27 19.06 8.51
CA PHE A 4 -33.19 18.69 7.10
C PHE A 4 -34.61 18.54 6.54
N HIS A 5 -34.95 19.33 5.53
CA HIS A 5 -36.11 19.06 4.67
C HIS A 5 -35.64 18.28 3.45
N GLY A 6 -36.25 17.13 3.18
CA GLY A 6 -35.83 16.23 2.12
C GLY A 6 -36.33 16.64 0.74
N SER A 7 -35.43 16.61 -0.24
CA SER A 7 -35.76 16.30 -1.63
C SER A 7 -35.28 14.88 -1.92
N ASN A 8 -36.17 14.01 -2.39
CA ASN A 8 -35.90 12.57 -2.56
C ASN A 8 -35.23 12.25 -3.92
N GLU A 9 -34.30 13.11 -4.34
CA GLU A 9 -33.40 12.88 -5.48
C GLU A 9 -31.99 12.61 -4.94
N PRO A 10 -31.22 11.67 -5.52
CA PRO A 10 -29.82 11.51 -5.16
C PRO A 10 -29.07 12.80 -5.53
N ALA A 11 -28.52 13.50 -4.53
CA ALA A 11 -27.89 14.83 -4.62
C ALA A 11 -26.62 14.90 -5.51
N ASP A 12 -26.36 13.85 -6.27
CA ASP A 12 -25.09 13.47 -6.88
C ASP A 12 -25.26 13.11 -8.38
N CYS A 13 -26.47 13.32 -8.93
CA CYS A 13 -26.74 13.33 -10.37
C CYS A 13 -26.50 14.70 -11.02
N SER A 14 -25.95 15.68 -10.30
CA SER A 14 -25.86 17.05 -10.80
C SER A 14 -24.56 17.36 -11.55
N ASP A 15 -24.68 18.13 -12.64
CA ASP A 15 -23.55 18.79 -13.32
C ASP A 15 -22.94 19.94 -12.48
N ALA A 16 -23.13 19.96 -11.16
CA ALA A 16 -22.54 20.94 -10.26
C ALA A 16 -21.20 20.44 -9.67
N PRO A 17 -20.30 21.34 -9.27
CA PRO A 17 -19.21 21.01 -8.37
C PRO A 17 -19.74 20.65 -6.97
N ILE A 18 -19.04 19.78 -6.25
CA ILE A 18 -19.40 19.38 -4.87
C ILE A 18 -18.26 19.81 -3.94
N GLU A 19 -18.54 20.63 -2.94
CA GLU A 19 -17.55 21.01 -1.93
C GLU A 19 -17.32 19.85 -0.95
N LEU A 20 -16.06 19.43 -0.79
CA LEU A 20 -15.65 18.35 0.11
C LEU A 20 -15.14 18.89 1.45
N ALA A 21 -14.47 20.04 1.38
CA ALA A 21 -13.98 20.85 2.49
C ALA A 21 -13.81 22.30 1.98
N PRO A 22 -13.66 23.31 2.86
CA PRO A 22 -13.48 24.70 2.42
C PRO A 22 -12.37 24.83 1.37
N ASP A 23 -12.72 25.42 0.22
CA ASP A 23 -11.83 25.58 -0.94
C ASP A 23 -11.31 24.27 -1.56
N VAL A 24 -11.98 23.13 -1.31
CA VAL A 24 -11.70 21.82 -1.93
C VAL A 24 -12.96 21.26 -2.58
N TRP A 25 -12.93 21.08 -3.90
CA TRP A 25 -14.11 20.74 -4.69
C TRP A 25 -13.87 19.47 -5.51
N TRP A 26 -14.83 18.56 -5.52
CA TRP A 26 -14.95 17.56 -6.58
C TRP A 26 -15.55 18.24 -7.82
N VAL A 27 -14.83 18.13 -8.94
CA VAL A 27 -15.19 18.69 -10.24
C VAL A 27 -15.24 17.63 -11.34
N GLY A 28 -15.20 16.35 -10.98
CA GLY A 28 -15.33 15.23 -11.92
C GLY A 28 -16.67 15.19 -12.66
N ARG A 29 -16.71 14.35 -13.70
CA ARG A 29 -17.91 14.06 -14.50
C ARG A 29 -18.21 12.57 -14.43
N ARG A 30 -19.47 12.22 -14.16
CA ARG A 30 -19.93 10.84 -14.29
C ARG A 30 -20.22 10.50 -15.74
N LEU A 31 -19.65 9.40 -16.22
CA LEU A 31 -19.93 8.84 -17.54
C LEU A 31 -21.03 7.77 -17.42
N PRO A 32 -22.13 7.84 -18.20
CA PRO A 32 -23.13 6.77 -18.23
C PRO A 32 -22.52 5.42 -18.60
N ASP A 33 -23.01 4.35 -17.97
CA ASP A 33 -22.59 2.95 -18.16
C ASP A 33 -21.10 2.64 -17.88
N ASP A 34 -20.33 3.62 -17.40
CA ASP A 34 -18.97 3.39 -16.93
C ASP A 34 -18.95 2.97 -15.45
N ARG A 35 -18.23 1.89 -15.14
CA ARG A 35 -18.02 1.41 -13.78
C ARG A 35 -16.69 1.85 -13.19
N PHE A 36 -15.81 2.43 -14.00
CA PHE A 36 -14.48 2.91 -13.64
C PHE A 36 -14.43 4.45 -13.73
N GLN A 37 -15.39 5.08 -13.04
CA GLN A 37 -15.55 6.54 -12.99
C GLN A 37 -14.24 7.22 -12.60
N CYS A 38 -13.94 8.34 -13.26
CA CYS A 38 -12.72 9.12 -13.03
C CYS A 38 -13.06 10.47 -12.38
N HIS A 39 -12.46 10.75 -11.24
CA HIS A 39 -12.68 11.95 -10.42
C HIS A 39 -11.55 12.95 -10.61
N ALA A 40 -11.92 14.20 -10.88
CA ALA A 40 -11.01 15.34 -10.84
C ALA A 40 -11.37 16.24 -9.65
N TYR A 41 -10.35 16.85 -9.03
CA TYR A 41 -10.52 17.73 -7.87
C TYR A 41 -9.93 19.12 -8.13
N TYR A 42 -10.61 20.16 -7.66
CA TYR A 42 -10.14 21.54 -7.76
C TYR A 42 -9.89 22.13 -6.37
N LEU A 43 -8.67 22.60 -6.17
CA LEU A 43 -8.22 23.32 -4.99
C LEU A 43 -8.25 24.83 -5.31
N ARG A 44 -9.20 25.55 -4.72
CA ARG A 44 -9.19 27.02 -4.81
C ARG A 44 -8.06 27.56 -3.94
N ASN A 45 -7.26 28.45 -4.51
CA ASN A 45 -6.07 28.97 -3.86
C ASN A 45 -5.69 30.32 -4.49
N GLY A 46 -6.49 31.36 -4.20
CA GLY A 46 -6.34 32.69 -4.79
C GLY A 46 -6.22 32.63 -6.32
N ASN A 47 -5.18 33.25 -6.88
CA ASN A 47 -4.90 33.20 -8.32
C ASN A 47 -3.88 32.11 -8.70
N ASN A 48 -3.81 31.04 -7.91
CA ASN A 48 -2.86 29.94 -8.01
C ASN A 48 -3.53 28.60 -7.69
N GLY A 49 -4.74 28.39 -8.24
CA GLY A 49 -5.56 27.19 -8.06
C GLY A 49 -4.92 25.94 -8.67
N VAL A 50 -5.30 24.78 -8.10
CA VAL A 50 -4.77 23.46 -8.48
C VAL A 50 -5.90 22.61 -9.04
N LEU A 51 -5.74 22.07 -10.25
CA LEU A 51 -6.58 20.99 -10.77
C LEU A 51 -5.82 19.67 -10.61
N ILE A 52 -6.42 18.70 -9.95
CA ILE A 52 -5.82 17.42 -9.58
C ILE A 52 -6.47 16.32 -10.42
N ASP A 53 -5.62 15.51 -11.06
CA ASP A 53 -5.96 14.47 -12.03
C ASP A 53 -6.97 14.96 -13.06
N PRO A 54 -6.54 15.87 -13.97
CA PRO A 54 -7.45 16.66 -14.81
C PRO A 54 -8.37 15.83 -15.71
N GLY A 55 -7.97 14.59 -16.04
CA GLY A 55 -8.84 13.62 -16.68
C GLY A 55 -8.46 13.32 -18.13
N SER A 56 -9.49 13.01 -18.91
CA SER A 56 -9.40 12.70 -20.34
C SER A 56 -10.36 13.58 -21.16
N PRO A 57 -10.29 13.53 -22.51
CA PRO A 57 -11.24 14.21 -23.39
C PRO A 57 -12.72 13.86 -23.14
N LEU A 58 -13.02 12.75 -22.45
CA LEU A 58 -14.38 12.32 -22.12
C LEU A 58 -15.04 13.21 -21.05
N THR A 59 -14.24 13.76 -20.14
CA THR A 59 -14.72 14.46 -18.92
C THR A 59 -14.36 15.94 -18.88
N ILE A 60 -13.25 16.34 -19.52
CA ILE A 60 -12.59 17.64 -19.27
C ILE A 60 -13.46 18.88 -19.51
N GLU A 61 -14.31 18.91 -20.55
CA GLU A 61 -15.17 20.07 -20.81
C GLU A 61 -16.21 20.28 -19.69
N THR A 62 -16.71 19.19 -19.08
CA THR A 62 -17.57 19.27 -17.88
C THR A 62 -16.76 19.67 -16.65
N THR A 63 -15.54 19.15 -16.49
CA THR A 63 -14.62 19.54 -15.41
C THR A 63 -14.35 21.05 -15.43
N LEU A 64 -14.00 21.61 -16.59
CA LEU A 64 -13.81 23.05 -16.77
C LEU A 64 -15.10 23.84 -16.55
N ALA A 65 -16.26 23.36 -17.01
CA ALA A 65 -17.54 24.00 -16.73
C ALA A 65 -17.92 24.00 -15.24
N LYS A 66 -17.48 22.99 -14.46
CA LYS A 66 -17.62 22.95 -13.00
C LYS A 66 -16.64 23.91 -12.31
N VAL A 67 -15.37 23.94 -12.73
CA VAL A 67 -14.40 24.92 -12.21
C VAL A 67 -14.87 26.35 -12.48
N ALA A 68 -15.38 26.65 -13.68
CA ALA A 68 -15.91 27.97 -14.05
C ALA A 68 -17.13 28.44 -13.23
N ARG A 69 -17.76 27.57 -12.43
CA ARG A 69 -18.79 27.94 -11.44
C ARG A 69 -18.22 28.24 -10.05
N ILE A 70 -17.01 27.76 -9.77
CA ILE A 70 -16.28 28.02 -8.53
C ILE A 70 -15.44 29.29 -8.72
N ASP A 71 -14.63 29.34 -9.78
CA ASP A 71 -13.53 30.27 -9.99
C ASP A 71 -13.30 30.62 -11.47
N ASP A 72 -12.49 31.63 -11.75
CA ASP A 72 -12.05 31.93 -13.12
C ASP A 72 -11.04 30.87 -13.61
N LEU A 73 -11.15 30.43 -14.87
CA LEU A 73 -10.23 29.41 -15.42
C LEU A 73 -8.77 29.87 -15.50
N SER A 74 -8.51 31.18 -15.51
CA SER A 74 -7.16 31.75 -15.43
C SER A 74 -6.54 31.66 -14.02
N ALA A 75 -7.33 31.33 -12.98
CA ALA A 75 -6.81 31.02 -11.66
C ALA A 75 -6.10 29.65 -11.62
N ILE A 76 -6.43 28.72 -12.53
CA ILE A 76 -5.73 27.43 -12.65
C ILE A 76 -4.27 27.68 -13.02
N ARG A 77 -3.36 27.34 -12.10
CA ARG A 77 -1.90 27.43 -12.29
C ARG A 77 -1.23 26.06 -12.26
N TYR A 78 -1.73 25.16 -11.44
CA TYR A 78 -1.11 23.86 -11.22
C TYR A 78 -2.01 22.73 -11.71
N LEU A 79 -1.45 21.83 -12.50
CA LEU A 79 -2.10 20.60 -12.95
C LEU A 79 -1.38 19.42 -12.29
N VAL A 80 -1.90 18.88 -11.19
CA VAL A 80 -1.33 17.70 -10.55
C VAL A 80 -1.70 16.47 -11.37
N CYS A 81 -0.70 15.70 -11.79
CA CYS A 81 -0.88 14.39 -12.41
C CYS A 81 -0.11 13.37 -11.56
N HIS A 82 -0.84 12.56 -10.79
CA HIS A 82 -0.25 11.58 -9.87
C HIS A 82 0.51 10.44 -10.58
N HIS A 83 0.17 10.14 -11.84
CA HIS A 83 0.96 9.37 -12.80
C HIS A 83 0.57 9.74 -14.24
N CYS A 84 0.94 8.91 -15.22
CA CYS A 84 0.91 9.20 -16.65
C CYS A 84 -0.31 8.68 -17.42
N ASP A 85 -1.22 7.97 -16.75
CA ASP A 85 -2.22 7.15 -17.44
C ASP A 85 -3.31 8.01 -18.12
N PRO A 86 -3.94 7.51 -19.21
CA PRO A 86 -4.77 8.35 -20.09
C PRO A 86 -5.98 8.97 -19.42
N ASP A 87 -6.53 8.29 -18.42
CA ASP A 87 -7.65 8.72 -17.60
C ASP A 87 -7.28 9.82 -16.59
N ILE A 88 -5.99 10.01 -16.26
CA ILE A 88 -5.47 11.15 -15.50
C ILE A 88 -5.03 12.31 -16.42
N ALA A 89 -4.37 11.98 -17.53
CA ALA A 89 -3.50 12.93 -18.25
C ALA A 89 -3.88 13.20 -19.71
N ALA A 90 -4.76 12.43 -20.36
CA ALA A 90 -5.08 12.65 -21.77
C ALA A 90 -5.83 13.98 -22.04
N ALA A 91 -6.30 14.68 -21.00
CA ALA A 91 -6.83 16.03 -21.10
C ALA A 91 -5.76 17.12 -21.26
N LEU A 92 -4.47 16.86 -20.98
CA LEU A 92 -3.41 17.89 -21.04
C LEU A 92 -3.29 18.64 -22.39
N PRO A 93 -3.51 18.01 -23.57
CA PRO A 93 -3.54 18.71 -24.86
C PRO A 93 -4.79 19.58 -25.06
N MET A 94 -5.91 19.25 -24.41
CA MET A 94 -7.14 20.07 -24.40
C MET A 94 -7.14 21.13 -23.29
N LEU A 95 -6.26 21.02 -22.30
CA LEU A 95 -5.95 22.10 -21.36
C LEU A 95 -4.93 23.07 -21.97
N SER A 96 -4.00 22.54 -22.78
CA SER A 96 -3.49 23.28 -23.94
C SER A 96 -4.66 23.61 -24.88
N GLU A 97 -4.54 24.55 -25.83
CA GLU A 97 -5.72 25.33 -26.28
C GLU A 97 -6.41 26.10 -25.13
N ARG A 98 -7.29 25.46 -24.34
CA ARG A 98 -8.34 26.11 -23.51
C ARG A 98 -7.83 27.10 -22.46
N LEU A 99 -6.78 26.77 -21.71
CA LEU A 99 -6.30 27.61 -20.61
C LEU A 99 -5.29 28.65 -21.12
N SER A 100 -5.68 29.93 -21.19
CA SER A 100 -4.83 31.00 -21.75
C SER A 100 -3.63 31.41 -20.88
N ARG A 101 -3.60 30.98 -19.61
CA ARG A 101 -2.54 31.34 -18.66
C ARG A 101 -1.17 30.78 -19.11
N PRO A 102 -0.09 31.58 -19.08
CA PRO A 102 1.23 31.17 -19.60
C PRO A 102 2.08 30.38 -18.60
N ASP A 103 1.96 30.62 -17.29
CA ASP A 103 2.76 30.02 -16.22
C ASP A 103 2.12 28.77 -15.59
N ILE A 104 1.33 28.01 -16.37
CA ILE A 104 0.77 26.74 -15.92
C ILE A 104 1.86 25.67 -15.87
N GLN A 105 1.94 24.96 -14.75
CA GLN A 105 2.87 23.84 -14.56
C GLN A 105 2.15 22.52 -14.29
N VAL A 106 2.61 21.45 -14.93
CA VAL A 106 2.25 20.07 -14.58
C VAL A 106 3.08 19.62 -13.39
N VAL A 107 2.42 19.38 -12.26
CA VAL A 107 3.03 18.97 -10.99
C VAL A 107 3.06 17.45 -10.94
N THR A 108 4.25 16.88 -10.99
CA THR A 108 4.46 15.43 -11.16
C THR A 108 5.88 15.05 -10.72
N GLU A 109 6.33 13.82 -11.00
CA GLU A 109 7.72 13.37 -10.80
C GLU A 109 8.35 12.86 -12.12
N TRP A 110 9.67 12.69 -12.16
CA TRP A 110 10.40 12.52 -13.42
C TRP A 110 10.01 11.31 -14.27
N ARG A 111 9.53 10.19 -13.69
CA ARG A 111 9.12 8.99 -14.47
C ARG A 111 7.79 9.22 -15.17
N ALA A 112 6.84 9.84 -14.49
CA ALA A 112 5.57 10.28 -15.04
C ALA A 112 5.83 11.37 -16.08
N MET A 113 6.65 12.40 -15.78
CA MET A 113 7.07 13.43 -16.76
C MET A 113 7.61 12.80 -18.06
N ALA A 114 8.44 11.76 -17.95
CA ALA A 114 9.03 11.08 -19.11
C ALA A 114 7.98 10.48 -20.05
N LEU A 115 6.77 10.17 -19.58
CA LEU A 115 5.63 9.71 -20.37
C LEU A 115 4.63 10.83 -20.67
N LEU A 116 4.32 11.70 -19.71
CA LEU A 116 3.38 12.83 -19.85
C LEU A 116 3.76 13.76 -21.01
N ARG A 117 5.06 13.96 -21.25
CA ARG A 117 5.55 14.76 -22.39
C ARG A 117 5.11 14.25 -23.75
N HIS A 118 4.75 12.97 -23.88
CA HIS A 118 4.29 12.37 -25.13
C HIS A 118 2.82 12.71 -25.46
N TYR A 119 2.05 13.28 -24.53
CA TYR A 119 0.75 13.88 -24.87
C TYR A 119 0.90 15.17 -25.71
N GLY A 120 2.08 15.81 -25.74
CA GLY A 120 2.34 16.97 -26.60
C GLY A 120 1.71 18.29 -26.11
N HIS A 121 1.51 18.43 -24.79
CA HIS A 121 1.02 19.66 -24.17
C HIS A 121 2.09 20.76 -24.11
N ARG A 122 1.68 22.02 -23.92
CA ARG A 122 2.60 23.18 -23.87
C ARG A 122 3.18 23.52 -22.49
N PHE A 123 2.67 22.89 -21.44
CA PHE A 123 2.99 23.24 -20.05
C PHE A 123 4.39 22.81 -19.63
N ASP A 124 5.05 23.65 -18.83
CA ASP A 124 6.27 23.30 -18.11
C ASP A 124 5.97 22.32 -16.97
N TYR A 125 7.01 21.72 -16.39
CA TYR A 125 6.88 20.80 -15.25
C TYR A 125 7.30 21.44 -13.93
N TYR A 126 6.70 20.94 -12.85
CA TYR A 126 7.14 21.12 -11.47
C TYR A 126 7.43 19.73 -10.90
N LEU A 127 8.70 19.37 -10.83
CA LEU A 127 9.14 18.05 -10.36
C LEU A 127 9.21 18.02 -8.84
N VAL A 128 8.27 17.31 -8.20
CA VAL A 128 8.08 17.37 -6.74
C VAL A 128 9.31 16.92 -5.95
N GLU A 129 10.11 16.00 -6.49
CA GLU A 129 11.35 15.50 -5.92
C GLU A 129 12.47 16.56 -5.87
N GLU A 130 12.49 17.50 -6.82
CA GLU A 130 13.41 18.65 -6.80
C GLU A 130 12.96 19.73 -5.80
N GLN A 131 11.69 19.64 -5.36
CA GLN A 131 11.01 20.63 -4.54
C GLN A 131 10.69 20.08 -3.13
N ASN A 132 11.49 19.12 -2.66
CA ASN A 132 11.36 18.46 -1.35
C ASN A 132 9.97 17.83 -1.09
N TRP A 133 9.34 17.31 -2.14
CA TRP A 133 8.01 16.71 -2.13
C TRP A 133 6.91 17.65 -1.61
N ARG A 134 7.00 18.94 -1.93
CA ARG A 134 6.06 19.97 -1.46
C ARG A 134 5.81 21.03 -2.53
N LEU A 135 4.55 21.41 -2.70
CA LEU A 135 4.10 22.57 -3.46
C LEU A 135 3.51 23.60 -2.46
N PRO A 136 4.22 24.70 -2.16
CA PRO A 136 3.68 25.79 -1.37
C PRO A 136 2.50 26.46 -2.09
N LEU A 137 1.44 26.75 -1.35
CA LEU A 137 0.24 27.44 -1.83
C LEU A 137 0.10 28.79 -1.09
N GLU A 138 -1.06 29.45 -1.14
CA GLU A 138 -1.22 30.76 -0.49
C GLU A 138 -1.33 30.63 1.04
N GLY A 139 -0.69 31.55 1.76
CA GLY A 139 -0.54 31.47 3.23
C GLY A 139 0.33 30.28 3.66
N ASP A 140 -0.09 29.57 4.69
CA ASP A 140 0.60 28.38 5.22
C ASP A 140 0.14 27.06 4.55
N ARG A 141 -0.78 27.13 3.58
CA ARG A 141 -1.28 25.96 2.84
C ARG A 141 -0.19 25.38 1.94
N ALA A 142 -0.18 24.06 1.80
CA ALA A 142 0.66 23.36 0.84
C ALA A 142 0.02 22.04 0.43
N LEU A 143 0.34 21.58 -0.78
CA LEU A 143 0.25 20.16 -1.12
C LEU A 143 1.59 19.51 -0.80
N GLU A 144 1.57 18.47 0.02
CA GLU A 144 2.70 17.57 0.23
C GLU A 144 2.51 16.30 -0.59
N PHE A 145 3.60 15.73 -1.10
CA PHE A 145 3.58 14.56 -1.97
C PHE A 145 4.28 13.37 -1.30
N GLN A 146 3.82 12.16 -1.61
CA GLN A 146 4.46 10.93 -1.18
C GLN A 146 4.46 9.95 -2.35
N LEU A 147 5.66 9.54 -2.79
CA LEU A 147 5.81 8.50 -3.78
C LEU A 147 5.26 7.17 -3.25
N THR A 148 4.41 6.53 -4.05
CA THR A 148 3.83 5.20 -3.86
C THR A 148 4.28 4.31 -5.02
N PRO A 149 5.59 4.05 -5.14
CA PRO A 149 6.17 3.46 -6.35
C PRO A 149 5.62 2.04 -6.54
N TYR A 150 5.29 1.73 -7.80
CA TYR A 150 4.66 0.48 -8.22
C TYR A 150 3.23 0.26 -7.67
N LEU A 151 2.53 1.31 -7.24
CA LEU A 151 1.12 1.24 -6.83
C LEU A 151 0.22 2.12 -7.73
N HIS A 152 -0.01 1.79 -9.00
CA HIS A 152 0.58 0.67 -9.76
C HIS A 152 1.80 1.08 -10.62
N PHE A 153 1.91 2.35 -11.00
CA PHE A 153 3.01 2.87 -11.83
C PHE A 153 4.32 3.07 -11.01
N PRO A 154 5.53 2.81 -11.55
CA PRO A 154 6.80 3.00 -10.82
C PRO A 154 7.05 4.42 -10.29
N GLY A 155 6.42 5.42 -10.91
CA GLY A 155 6.43 6.83 -10.50
C GLY A 155 5.16 7.32 -9.79
N ALA A 156 4.18 6.44 -9.51
CA ALA A 156 2.93 6.85 -8.87
C ALA A 156 3.18 7.54 -7.53
N MET A 157 2.40 8.57 -7.26
CA MET A 157 2.44 9.33 -6.01
C MET A 157 1.02 9.70 -5.54
N VAL A 158 0.91 10.08 -4.27
CA VAL A 158 -0.29 10.68 -3.68
C VAL A 158 0.01 12.08 -3.17
N SER A 159 -1.00 12.93 -3.04
CA SER A 159 -0.86 14.28 -2.49
C SER A 159 -1.79 14.54 -1.31
N TYR A 160 -1.36 15.39 -0.37
CA TYR A 160 -2.07 15.72 0.86
C TYR A 160 -2.11 17.23 1.05
N ASP A 161 -3.30 17.80 1.18
CA ASP A 161 -3.48 19.23 1.46
C ASP A 161 -3.36 19.50 2.95
N THR A 162 -2.37 20.30 3.36
CA THR A 162 -2.10 20.59 4.77
C THR A 162 -3.21 21.34 5.49
N ALA A 163 -4.05 22.09 4.75
CA ALA A 163 -5.16 22.85 5.32
C ALA A 163 -6.40 21.98 5.58
N SER A 164 -6.93 21.32 4.54
CA SER A 164 -8.14 20.49 4.66
C SER A 164 -7.87 19.08 5.23
N ARG A 165 -6.61 18.63 5.19
CA ARG A 165 -6.16 17.27 5.55
C ARG A 165 -6.77 16.17 4.68
N ILE A 166 -7.13 16.52 3.45
CA ILE A 166 -7.60 15.58 2.44
C ILE A 166 -6.37 14.93 1.78
N LEU A 167 -6.38 13.59 1.72
CA LEU A 167 -5.44 12.80 0.93
C LEU A 167 -6.04 12.54 -0.45
N PHE A 168 -5.49 13.15 -1.49
CA PHE A 168 -5.76 12.78 -2.88
C PHE A 168 -4.92 11.54 -3.21
N SER A 169 -5.56 10.38 -3.22
CA SER A 169 -4.87 9.08 -3.20
C SER A 169 -4.62 8.47 -4.57
N SER A 170 -4.95 9.17 -5.66
CA SER A 170 -4.96 8.63 -7.03
C SER A 170 -5.69 7.29 -7.05
N ASP A 171 -5.04 6.24 -7.52
CA ASP A 171 -5.58 4.90 -7.68
C ASP A 171 -5.75 4.12 -6.37
N LEU A 172 -5.04 4.50 -5.32
CA LEU A 172 -5.20 3.87 -4.01
C LEU A 172 -6.59 4.20 -3.47
N PHE A 173 -7.28 3.18 -2.93
CA PHE A 173 -8.71 3.19 -2.58
C PHE A 173 -9.67 3.29 -3.79
N GLY A 174 -9.14 3.42 -5.01
CA GLY A 174 -9.91 3.36 -6.26
C GLY A 174 -10.50 1.98 -6.57
N GLY A 175 -11.57 1.95 -7.36
CA GLY A 175 -12.32 0.73 -7.62
C GLY A 175 -13.43 0.84 -8.66
N PHE A 176 -13.98 -0.32 -9.03
CA PHE A 176 -15.08 -0.45 -9.99
C PHE A 176 -16.42 -0.38 -9.25
N VAL A 177 -17.12 0.74 -9.37
CA VAL A 177 -18.40 0.98 -8.68
C VAL A 177 -19.56 0.43 -9.53
N PRO A 178 -20.40 -0.49 -9.02
CA PRO A 178 -21.57 -0.98 -9.74
C PRO A 178 -22.73 0.04 -9.76
N ASP A 179 -22.94 0.74 -8.64
CA ASP A 179 -23.89 1.85 -8.52
C ASP A 179 -23.12 3.16 -8.37
N ALA A 180 -22.81 3.78 -9.51
CA ALA A 180 -22.06 5.03 -9.57
C ALA A 180 -22.82 6.24 -8.98
N ALA A 181 -24.02 6.07 -8.42
CA ALA A 181 -24.83 7.18 -7.92
C ALA A 181 -24.32 7.83 -6.61
N ASN A 182 -23.38 7.22 -5.88
CA ASN A 182 -22.88 7.75 -4.59
C ASN A 182 -21.37 8.00 -4.61
N LEU A 183 -20.94 9.26 -4.49
CA LEU A 183 -19.55 9.70 -4.48
C LEU A 183 -18.91 9.45 -3.11
N ILE A 184 -19.63 9.79 -2.05
CA ILE A 184 -19.17 9.62 -0.67
C ILE A 184 -19.46 8.20 -0.20
N CYS A 185 -18.43 7.51 0.29
CA CYS A 185 -18.53 6.19 0.90
C CYS A 185 -19.45 6.22 2.12
N ARG A 186 -20.43 5.32 2.15
CA ARG A 186 -21.34 5.09 3.30
C ARG A 186 -21.15 3.74 3.97
N ASP A 187 -20.46 2.82 3.30
CA ASP A 187 -20.30 1.42 3.70
C ASP A 187 -18.92 0.92 3.25
N LEU A 188 -18.12 0.44 4.21
CA LEU A 188 -16.77 -0.05 3.95
C LEU A 188 -16.73 -1.42 3.27
N ASP A 189 -17.75 -2.25 3.44
CA ASP A 189 -17.82 -3.53 2.73
C ASP A 189 -18.08 -3.29 1.23
N VAL A 190 -18.89 -2.27 0.89
CA VAL A 190 -19.06 -1.80 -0.50
C VAL A 190 -17.77 -1.17 -1.04
N LEU A 191 -17.09 -0.31 -0.27
CA LEU A 191 -15.79 0.26 -0.64
C LEU A 191 -14.80 -0.86 -1.01
N ILE A 192 -14.57 -1.80 -0.10
CA ILE A 192 -13.59 -2.87 -0.29
C ILE A 192 -14.00 -3.84 -1.41
N ALA A 193 -15.30 -4.13 -1.57
CA ALA A 193 -15.79 -4.93 -2.69
C ALA A 193 -15.58 -4.25 -4.06
N SER A 194 -15.74 -2.91 -4.15
CA SER A 194 -15.47 -2.13 -5.37
C SER A 194 -13.98 -1.96 -5.66
N ALA A 195 -13.16 -1.77 -4.62
CA ALA A 195 -11.72 -1.59 -4.72
C ALA A 195 -10.99 -2.88 -5.09
N LYS A 196 -11.51 -4.03 -4.63
CA LYS A 196 -10.90 -5.35 -4.78
C LYS A 196 -10.55 -5.70 -6.24
N PRO A 197 -11.46 -5.66 -7.24
CA PRO A 197 -11.10 -6.05 -8.60
C PRO A 197 -9.98 -5.20 -9.22
N PHE A 198 -9.94 -3.89 -8.93
CA PHE A 198 -8.85 -3.03 -9.39
C PHE A 198 -7.53 -3.40 -8.68
N HIS A 199 -7.51 -3.33 -7.35
CA HIS A 199 -6.30 -3.56 -6.57
C HIS A 199 -5.73 -4.97 -6.80
N GLN A 200 -6.57 -5.99 -6.97
CA GLN A 200 -6.11 -7.37 -7.23
C GLN A 200 -5.32 -7.56 -8.52
N HIS A 201 -5.63 -6.79 -9.57
CA HIS A 201 -5.00 -6.93 -10.88
C HIS A 201 -3.92 -5.88 -11.15
N TYR A 202 -4.03 -4.68 -10.55
CA TYR A 202 -3.11 -3.57 -10.79
C TYR A 202 -1.99 -3.48 -9.75
N MET A 203 -2.24 -3.84 -8.48
CA MET A 203 -1.20 -3.77 -7.44
C MET A 203 -0.29 -5.00 -7.53
N PRO A 204 1.05 -4.85 -7.40
CA PRO A 204 2.02 -5.92 -7.67
C PRO A 204 2.02 -7.04 -6.61
N SER A 205 1.82 -6.70 -5.33
CA SER A 205 1.62 -7.65 -4.24
C SER A 205 0.99 -6.98 -3.00
N THR A 206 0.40 -7.80 -2.13
CA THR A 206 -0.16 -7.40 -0.83
C THR A 206 0.87 -6.67 0.04
N GLU A 207 2.11 -7.14 0.05
CA GLU A 207 3.21 -6.61 0.86
C GLU A 207 3.59 -5.20 0.40
N LEU A 208 3.67 -4.98 -0.92
CA LEU A 208 3.98 -3.68 -1.50
C LEU A 208 2.85 -2.67 -1.29
N LEU A 209 1.59 -3.10 -1.47
CA LEU A 209 0.41 -2.30 -1.17
C LEU A 209 0.37 -1.89 0.32
N SER A 210 0.54 -2.87 1.22
CA SER A 210 0.52 -2.66 2.66
C SER A 210 1.67 -1.75 3.13
N ALA A 211 2.88 -1.93 2.59
CA ALA A 211 4.02 -1.08 2.88
C ALA A 211 3.83 0.36 2.34
N GLY A 212 3.24 0.53 1.16
CA GLY A 212 2.92 1.84 0.59
C GLY A 212 1.91 2.60 1.43
N LEU A 213 0.77 1.98 1.72
CA LEU A 213 -0.26 2.54 2.60
C LEU A 213 0.25 2.83 4.01
N THR A 214 1.18 2.02 4.52
CA THR A 214 1.81 2.27 5.82
C THR A 214 2.72 3.50 5.81
N ARG A 215 3.52 3.71 4.76
CA ARG A 215 4.32 4.95 4.61
C ARG A 215 3.43 6.20 4.54
N VAL A 216 2.33 6.14 3.79
CA VAL A 216 1.35 7.24 3.69
C VAL A 216 0.75 7.59 5.06
N GLN A 217 0.26 6.59 5.80
CA GLN A 217 -0.36 6.80 7.11
C GLN A 217 0.66 7.23 8.19
N GLN A 218 1.92 6.77 8.09
CA GLN A 218 3.01 7.23 8.96
C GLN A 218 3.40 8.68 8.69
N ARG A 219 3.40 9.11 7.43
CA ARG A 219 3.70 10.50 7.05
C ARG A 219 2.60 11.46 7.51
N TRP A 220 1.34 11.09 7.31
CA TRP A 220 0.18 11.91 7.65
C TRP A 220 -0.76 11.16 8.62
N PRO A 221 -0.52 11.23 9.94
CA PRO A 221 -1.32 10.53 10.94
C PRO A 221 -2.72 11.14 11.18
N GLN A 222 -3.08 12.23 10.49
CA GLN A 222 -4.36 12.91 10.63
C GLN A 222 -4.97 13.19 9.25
N ILE A 223 -5.51 12.17 8.59
CA ILE A 223 -6.24 12.29 7.32
C ILE A 223 -7.73 12.48 7.62
N ALA A 224 -8.30 13.60 7.20
CA ALA A 224 -9.72 13.93 7.44
C ALA A 224 -10.67 13.37 6.38
N MET A 225 -10.14 13.03 5.20
CA MET A 225 -10.86 12.41 4.09
C MET A 225 -9.85 11.80 3.10
N ILE A 226 -10.23 10.73 2.41
CA ILE A 226 -9.48 10.21 1.25
C ILE A 226 -10.30 10.52 -0.01
N ALA A 227 -9.66 11.14 -1.00
CA ALA A 227 -10.23 11.54 -2.28
C ALA A 227 -9.50 10.79 -3.41
N PRO A 228 -9.89 9.54 -3.73
CA PRO A 228 -9.29 8.76 -4.80
C PRO A 228 -9.70 9.27 -6.19
N GLN A 229 -8.93 8.93 -7.21
CA GLN A 229 -9.26 9.18 -8.61
C GLN A 229 -10.47 8.32 -9.02
N HIS A 230 -10.51 7.05 -8.63
CA HIS A 230 -11.66 6.16 -8.88
C HIS A 230 -12.46 5.85 -7.62
N GLY A 231 -13.64 5.23 -7.76
CA GLY A 231 -14.36 4.68 -6.61
C GLY A 231 -15.10 5.74 -5.78
N HIS A 232 -14.95 5.66 -4.45
CA HIS A 232 -15.67 6.50 -3.48
C HIS A 232 -14.72 7.33 -2.62
N VAL A 233 -15.09 8.60 -2.38
CA VAL A 233 -14.47 9.47 -1.39
C VAL A 233 -14.74 8.92 0.02
N VAL A 234 -13.70 8.66 0.80
CA VAL A 234 -13.81 8.08 2.15
C VAL A 234 -13.85 9.19 3.20
N PRO A 235 -14.96 9.37 3.95
CA PRO A 235 -15.06 10.39 4.98
C PRO A 235 -14.25 10.01 6.23
N GLY A 236 -13.74 11.00 6.95
CA GLY A 236 -12.85 10.87 8.13
C GLY A 236 -13.14 9.72 9.10
N PRO A 237 -14.39 9.51 9.56
CA PRO A 237 -14.72 8.40 10.48
C PRO A 237 -14.43 7.00 9.95
N LEU A 238 -14.31 6.82 8.63
CA LEU A 238 -14.06 5.54 7.97
C LEU A 238 -12.59 5.37 7.52
N VAL A 239 -11.76 6.41 7.64
CA VAL A 239 -10.38 6.42 7.10
C VAL A 239 -9.49 5.35 7.71
N GLU A 240 -9.44 5.23 9.04
CA GLU A 240 -8.56 4.28 9.73
C GLU A 240 -8.91 2.82 9.37
N GLU A 241 -10.21 2.48 9.36
CA GLU A 241 -10.65 1.15 8.97
C GLU A 241 -10.44 0.90 7.46
N ALA A 242 -10.68 1.89 6.59
CA ALA A 242 -10.37 1.76 5.15
C ALA A 242 -8.87 1.42 4.93
N PHE A 243 -7.95 2.12 5.61
CA PHE A 243 -6.52 1.81 5.56
C PHE A 243 -6.25 0.38 6.05
N SER A 244 -6.81 -0.02 7.19
CA SER A 244 -6.64 -1.37 7.76
C SER A 244 -7.13 -2.47 6.80
N ARG A 245 -8.35 -2.33 6.26
CA ARG A 245 -8.98 -3.29 5.36
C ARG A 245 -8.25 -3.38 4.01
N LEU A 246 -7.79 -2.26 3.45
CA LEU A 246 -7.07 -2.24 2.17
C LEU A 246 -5.63 -2.80 2.28
N LYS A 247 -4.94 -2.55 3.40
CA LYS A 247 -3.62 -3.15 3.71
C LYS A 247 -3.66 -4.69 3.81
N ALA A 248 -4.82 -5.25 4.16
CA ALA A 248 -5.04 -6.69 4.29
C ALA A 248 -5.55 -7.35 2.98
N LEU A 249 -5.73 -6.59 1.90
CA LEU A 249 -6.29 -7.11 0.66
C LEU A 249 -5.27 -7.96 -0.11
N GLU A 250 -5.58 -9.24 -0.32
CA GLU A 250 -4.76 -10.13 -1.16
C GLU A 250 -4.78 -9.70 -2.63
N CYS A 251 -3.65 -9.24 -3.15
CA CYS A 251 -3.52 -8.72 -4.52
C CYS A 251 -2.24 -9.14 -5.26
N GLY A 252 -2.24 -8.92 -6.58
CA GLY A 252 -1.07 -9.04 -7.43
C GLY A 252 -0.69 -10.47 -7.80
N ILE A 253 0.60 -10.68 -8.07
CA ILE A 253 1.11 -11.92 -8.71
C ILE A 253 0.79 -13.19 -7.91
N PHE A 254 0.59 -13.08 -6.60
CA PHE A 254 0.23 -14.21 -5.74
C PHE A 254 -1.28 -14.52 -5.72
N ALA A 255 -2.12 -13.51 -5.96
CA ALA A 255 -3.58 -13.62 -5.93
C ALA A 255 -4.17 -14.13 -7.25
N LEU A 256 -3.48 -13.92 -8.38
CA LEU A 256 -3.88 -14.45 -9.69
C LEU A 256 -3.74 -15.97 -9.71
N ALA A 257 -4.83 -16.70 -9.94
CA ALA A 257 -4.84 -18.17 -9.93
C ALA A 257 -3.83 -18.79 -10.90
N ASP A 258 -3.62 -18.17 -12.07
CA ASP A 258 -2.77 -18.66 -13.16
C ASP A 258 -1.29 -18.27 -13.09
N ALA A 259 -0.87 -17.45 -12.12
CA ALA A 259 0.56 -17.23 -11.92
C ALA A 259 1.24 -18.56 -11.56
N ASP A 260 2.32 -18.89 -12.28
CA ASP A 260 3.00 -20.18 -12.28
C ASP A 260 3.20 -20.71 -10.84
N ILE A 261 2.84 -21.97 -10.63
CA ILE A 261 2.90 -22.61 -9.31
C ILE A 261 4.35 -22.56 -8.79
N ASP A 262 5.34 -22.71 -9.67
CA ASP A 262 6.75 -22.61 -9.30
C ASP A 262 7.18 -21.16 -9.02
N LEU A 263 6.64 -20.16 -9.71
CA LEU A 263 6.93 -18.75 -9.40
C LEU A 263 6.33 -18.35 -8.03
N LYS A 264 5.08 -18.74 -7.76
CA LYS A 264 4.45 -18.55 -6.44
C LYS A 264 5.22 -19.26 -5.33
N ARG A 265 5.69 -20.48 -5.59
CA ARG A 265 6.52 -21.27 -4.67
C ARG A 265 7.83 -20.56 -4.37
N LEU A 266 8.64 -20.25 -5.40
CA LEU A 266 9.93 -19.56 -5.26
C LEU A 266 9.80 -18.21 -4.55
N LEU A 267 8.77 -17.42 -4.88
CA LEU A 267 8.55 -16.12 -4.25
C LEU A 267 8.07 -16.24 -2.80
N ARG A 268 7.23 -17.23 -2.45
CA ARG A 268 6.88 -17.53 -1.04
C ARG A 268 8.10 -17.96 -0.24
N ILE A 269 9.01 -18.74 -0.83
CA ILE A 269 10.28 -19.12 -0.20
C ILE A 269 11.18 -17.89 -0.01
N ALA A 270 11.27 -17.00 -0.99
CA ALA A 270 12.02 -15.74 -0.87
C ALA A 270 11.43 -14.80 0.20
N GLU A 271 10.10 -14.73 0.33
CA GLU A 271 9.41 -13.96 1.36
C GLU A 271 9.62 -14.57 2.75
N ALA A 272 9.48 -15.90 2.88
CA ALA A 272 9.78 -16.64 4.10
C ALA A 272 11.20 -16.35 4.56
N ARG A 273 12.19 -16.46 3.66
CA ARG A 273 13.59 -16.12 3.93
C ARG A 273 13.76 -14.70 4.47
N SER A 274 13.16 -13.71 3.83
CA SER A 274 13.26 -12.30 4.27
C SER A 274 12.61 -12.06 5.64
N ARG A 275 11.45 -12.67 5.90
CA ARG A 275 10.80 -12.61 7.22
C ARG A 275 11.65 -13.29 8.29
N LEU A 276 12.26 -14.44 7.97
CA LEU A 276 13.18 -15.15 8.87
C LEU A 276 14.35 -14.23 9.25
N PHE A 277 15.07 -13.68 8.27
CA PHE A 277 16.15 -12.71 8.53
C PHE A 277 15.73 -11.56 9.45
N GLN A 278 14.54 -10.97 9.28
CA GLN A 278 14.06 -9.91 10.18
C GLN A 278 13.77 -10.39 11.60
N VAL A 279 13.24 -11.60 11.78
CA VAL A 279 13.01 -12.19 13.11
C VAL A 279 14.34 -12.42 13.83
N LEU A 280 15.33 -12.97 13.12
CA LEU A 280 16.68 -13.22 13.67
C LEU A 280 17.40 -11.95 14.10
N LEU A 281 17.16 -10.83 13.38
CA LEU A 281 17.73 -9.52 13.71
C LEU A 281 16.96 -8.76 14.81
N SER A 282 15.83 -9.29 15.32
CA SER A 282 14.94 -8.53 16.22
C SER A 282 14.49 -9.26 17.49
N GLN A 283 14.77 -10.55 17.64
CA GLN A 283 14.33 -11.34 18.80
C GLN A 283 15.52 -11.81 19.66
N ALA A 284 15.48 -11.47 20.96
CA ALA A 284 16.43 -12.03 21.93
C ALA A 284 16.07 -13.48 22.30
N ALA A 285 14.80 -13.75 22.65
CA ALA A 285 14.39 -15.01 23.26
C ALA A 285 14.05 -16.14 22.23
N PRO A 286 14.54 -17.39 22.44
CA PRO A 286 14.27 -18.56 21.58
C PRO A 286 12.79 -18.82 21.28
N THR A 287 11.93 -18.70 22.29
CA THR A 287 10.50 -18.99 22.15
C THR A 287 9.81 -18.01 21.19
N GLN A 288 10.15 -16.71 21.25
CA GLN A 288 9.52 -15.68 20.42
C GLN A 288 9.93 -15.83 18.95
N MET A 289 11.20 -16.16 18.72
CA MET A 289 11.73 -16.54 17.41
C MET A 289 10.99 -17.77 16.87
N LEU A 290 10.83 -18.83 17.67
CA LEU A 290 10.17 -20.07 17.25
C LEU A 290 8.68 -19.93 16.93
N VAL A 291 7.93 -19.16 17.73
CA VAL A 291 6.53 -18.87 17.44
C VAL A 291 6.42 -18.16 16.07
N THR A 292 7.33 -17.24 15.77
CA THR A 292 7.32 -16.53 14.49
C THR A 292 7.80 -17.42 13.32
N LEU A 293 8.86 -18.21 13.53
CA LEU A 293 9.37 -19.23 12.62
C LEU A 293 8.26 -20.21 12.22
N LYS A 294 7.50 -20.71 13.20
CA LYS A 294 6.33 -21.58 12.99
C LYS A 294 5.28 -20.91 12.11
N LEU A 295 4.89 -19.67 12.40
CA LEU A 295 3.91 -18.93 11.59
C LEU A 295 4.36 -18.66 10.14
N VAL A 296 5.67 -18.54 9.90
CA VAL A 296 6.24 -18.42 8.56
C VAL A 296 6.26 -19.78 7.86
N LEU A 297 6.76 -20.82 8.51
CA LEU A 297 6.88 -22.16 7.92
C LEU A 297 5.52 -22.83 7.67
N GLN A 298 4.50 -22.59 8.49
CA GLN A 298 3.13 -23.09 8.26
C GLN A 298 2.46 -22.53 6.99
N ARG A 299 3.02 -21.47 6.37
CA ARG A 299 2.57 -20.97 5.05
C ARG A 299 3.19 -21.73 3.88
N ILE A 300 4.21 -22.54 4.16
CA ILE A 300 4.86 -23.45 3.23
C ILE A 300 4.11 -24.79 3.24
N ARG A 301 3.87 -25.36 2.06
CA ARG A 301 3.07 -26.58 1.94
C ARG A 301 3.78 -27.76 2.63
N GLY A 302 3.06 -28.46 3.48
CA GLY A 302 3.52 -29.70 4.13
C GLY A 302 4.17 -29.54 5.51
N VAL A 303 4.54 -28.32 5.95
CA VAL A 303 5.08 -28.11 7.30
C VAL A 303 3.94 -27.80 8.28
N ARG A 304 3.73 -28.68 9.26
CA ARG A 304 2.72 -28.52 10.32
C ARG A 304 3.26 -27.81 11.56
N ASP A 305 4.49 -28.12 11.95
CA ASP A 305 5.10 -27.61 13.18
C ASP A 305 6.63 -27.61 13.10
N CYS A 306 7.29 -26.93 14.03
CA CYS A 306 8.75 -26.91 14.13
C CYS A 306 9.24 -26.84 15.59
N VAL A 307 10.35 -27.52 15.86
CA VAL A 307 11.06 -27.57 17.16
C VAL A 307 12.51 -27.18 16.92
N LEU A 308 13.03 -26.25 17.72
CA LEU A 308 14.46 -25.96 17.78
C LEU A 308 15.06 -26.75 18.95
N SER A 309 16.17 -27.43 18.73
CA SER A 309 16.92 -28.14 19.76
C SER A 309 18.38 -27.66 19.74
N ILE A 310 18.92 -27.31 20.91
CA ILE A 310 20.33 -26.92 21.12
C ILE A 310 20.90 -27.84 22.19
N ASP A 311 22.08 -28.42 21.94
CA ASP A 311 22.83 -29.18 22.94
C ASP A 311 23.62 -28.21 23.84
N LEU A 312 23.00 -27.76 24.93
CA LEU A 312 23.57 -26.73 25.81
C LEU A 312 24.67 -27.32 26.70
N PRO A 313 25.78 -26.60 26.94
CA PRO A 313 26.82 -27.02 27.88
C PRO A 313 26.24 -27.33 29.26
N ASP A 314 26.65 -28.44 29.87
CA ASP A 314 26.27 -28.90 31.22
C ASP A 314 24.76 -29.16 31.47
N GLN A 315 23.88 -28.79 30.54
CA GLN A 315 22.43 -29.08 30.56
C GLN A 315 22.04 -30.20 29.56
N GLY A 316 22.76 -30.32 28.44
CA GLY A 316 22.43 -31.20 27.32
C GLY A 316 21.32 -30.66 26.42
N TRP A 317 20.77 -31.52 25.56
CA TRP A 317 19.70 -31.15 24.62
C TRP A 317 18.51 -30.48 25.31
N THR A 318 18.33 -29.22 24.95
CA THR A 318 17.19 -28.40 25.32
C THR A 318 16.41 -28.05 24.06
N SER A 319 15.11 -28.26 24.10
CA SER A 319 14.20 -28.07 22.97
C SER A 319 13.12 -27.05 23.27
N TRP A 320 12.86 -26.18 22.31
CA TRP A 320 11.81 -25.17 22.35
C TRP A 320 10.79 -25.44 21.25
N SER A 321 9.54 -25.06 21.51
CA SER A 321 8.41 -25.25 20.59
C SER A 321 7.45 -24.06 20.65
N GLY A 322 6.62 -23.87 19.62
CA GLY A 322 5.58 -22.84 19.67
C GLY A 322 4.51 -23.06 20.75
N THR A 323 4.34 -24.29 21.26
CA THR A 323 3.44 -24.62 22.38
C THR A 323 3.84 -25.97 23.01
N PRO A 324 4.05 -26.07 24.35
CA PRO A 324 4.20 -24.96 25.30
C PRO A 324 5.42 -24.08 24.99
N PRO A 325 5.44 -22.83 25.49
CA PRO A 325 6.52 -21.86 25.24
C PRO A 325 7.81 -22.12 26.03
N GLU A 326 7.77 -22.98 27.04
CA GLU A 326 8.90 -23.24 27.94
C GLU A 326 9.91 -24.24 27.35
N PRO A 327 11.22 -24.08 27.64
CA PRO A 327 12.24 -25.05 27.26
C PRO A 327 11.99 -26.42 27.90
N ARG A 328 12.24 -27.49 27.14
CA ARG A 328 12.17 -28.88 27.60
C ARG A 328 13.53 -29.55 27.48
N LEU A 329 13.92 -30.33 28.50
CA LEU A 329 15.12 -31.16 28.52
C LEU A 329 14.93 -32.42 27.66
N GLU A 330 14.78 -32.22 26.36
CA GLU A 330 14.45 -33.25 25.37
C GLU A 330 15.31 -33.07 24.11
N GLY A 331 15.73 -34.18 23.51
CA GLY A 331 16.43 -34.21 22.22
C GLY A 331 15.54 -33.85 21.03
N PRO A 332 16.14 -33.57 19.86
CA PRO A 332 15.39 -33.31 18.63
C PRO A 332 14.49 -34.51 18.27
N PRO A 333 13.20 -34.30 17.94
CA PRO A 333 12.29 -35.39 17.60
C PRO A 333 12.85 -36.29 16.47
N PRO A 334 13.00 -37.61 16.68
CA PRO A 334 13.70 -38.49 15.75
C PRO A 334 12.88 -38.85 14.50
N SER A 335 11.56 -38.65 14.53
CA SER A 335 10.65 -38.88 13.40
C SER A 335 10.36 -37.62 12.57
N TRP A 336 10.96 -36.49 12.93
CA TRP A 336 10.77 -35.20 12.24
C TRP A 336 11.99 -34.95 11.35
N GLU A 337 11.80 -34.26 10.22
CA GLU A 337 12.89 -33.92 9.31
C GLU A 337 13.84 -32.93 9.98
N GLN A 338 15.14 -33.23 10.02
CA GLN A 338 16.12 -32.47 10.80
C GLN A 338 17.01 -31.63 9.89
N VAL A 339 16.94 -30.31 10.04
CA VAL A 339 17.90 -29.37 9.45
C VAL A 339 18.95 -29.01 10.48
N GLU A 340 20.22 -29.25 10.18
CA GLU A 340 21.35 -28.87 11.02
C GLU A 340 21.64 -27.36 10.86
N LEU A 341 21.63 -26.64 11.97
CA LEU A 341 21.78 -25.17 12.05
C LEU A 341 23.05 -24.73 12.78
N SER A 342 23.73 -25.61 13.51
CA SER A 342 25.11 -25.41 13.94
C SER A 342 25.70 -26.73 14.39
N THR A 343 27.03 -26.84 14.27
CA THR A 343 27.82 -27.94 14.84
C THR A 343 28.39 -27.59 16.22
N GLN A 344 28.40 -26.31 16.61
CA GLN A 344 28.98 -25.82 17.87
C GLN A 344 28.19 -24.61 18.41
N PRO A 345 27.36 -24.78 19.47
CA PRO A 345 26.85 -26.07 19.95
C PRO A 345 26.00 -26.78 18.87
N PRO A 346 25.91 -28.12 18.89
CA PRO A 346 25.00 -28.87 18.04
C PRO A 346 23.57 -28.30 18.11
N THR A 347 23.09 -27.74 16.99
CA THR A 347 21.80 -27.07 16.91
C THR A 347 21.02 -27.61 15.71
N LYS A 348 19.75 -27.97 15.95
CA LYS A 348 18.88 -28.61 14.95
C LYS A 348 17.50 -27.97 14.95
N LEU A 349 16.96 -27.76 13.75
CA LEU A 349 15.55 -27.46 13.53
C LEU A 349 14.85 -28.70 13.00
N SER A 350 13.99 -29.28 13.83
CA SER A 350 13.11 -30.38 13.45
C SER A 350 11.80 -29.86 12.88
N LEU A 351 11.36 -30.37 11.74
CA LEU A 351 10.11 -30.02 11.07
C LEU A 351 9.12 -31.19 11.10
N LEU A 352 7.90 -30.96 11.59
CA LEU A 352 6.81 -31.92 11.47
C LEU A 352 6.19 -31.78 10.08
N ILE A 353 6.28 -32.85 9.30
CA ILE A 353 5.79 -32.89 7.92
C ILE A 353 4.47 -33.69 7.85
N ASP A 354 3.60 -33.34 6.91
CA ASP A 354 2.51 -34.22 6.45
C ASP A 354 3.04 -35.51 5.81
N ASP A 355 2.61 -36.68 6.31
CA ASP A 355 3.03 -38.04 5.85
C ASP A 355 2.83 -38.35 4.34
N GLN A 356 2.28 -37.41 3.56
CA GLN A 356 2.01 -37.54 2.13
C GLN A 356 2.71 -36.48 1.25
N ILE A 357 3.44 -35.52 1.84
CA ILE A 357 4.07 -34.41 1.10
C ILE A 357 5.50 -34.21 1.64
N PRO A 358 6.56 -34.58 0.90
CA PRO A 358 7.93 -34.29 1.34
C PRO A 358 8.15 -32.78 1.45
N VAL A 359 9.00 -32.34 2.38
CA VAL A 359 9.40 -30.93 2.42
C VAL A 359 10.19 -30.58 1.17
N ASP A 360 9.80 -29.46 0.61
CA ASP A 360 10.37 -28.78 -0.54
C ASP A 360 11.90 -28.59 -0.40
N GLU A 361 12.68 -29.08 -1.37
CA GLU A 361 14.14 -28.97 -1.35
C GLU A 361 14.63 -27.51 -1.30
N ASP A 362 13.91 -26.57 -1.93
CA ASP A 362 14.26 -25.16 -1.91
C ASP A 362 14.02 -24.53 -0.52
N VAL A 363 13.14 -25.13 0.30
CA VAL A 363 12.91 -24.75 1.70
C VAL A 363 14.01 -25.32 2.60
N LEU A 364 14.42 -26.57 2.39
CA LEU A 364 15.58 -27.13 3.09
C LEU A 364 16.86 -26.35 2.75
N ARG A 365 16.99 -25.92 1.49
CA ARG A 365 18.09 -25.05 1.03
C ARG A 365 18.04 -23.67 1.68
N MET A 366 16.88 -23.01 1.66
CA MET A 366 16.66 -21.74 2.34
C MET A 366 17.03 -21.81 3.84
N LEU A 367 16.62 -22.89 4.54
CA LEU A 367 16.93 -23.09 5.95
C LEU A 367 18.42 -23.31 6.20
N LYS A 368 19.14 -23.96 5.27
CA LYS A 368 20.61 -24.09 5.30
C LYS A 368 21.33 -22.80 4.92
N ASP A 369 20.76 -21.96 4.06
CA ASP A 369 21.35 -20.69 3.65
C ASP A 369 21.30 -19.64 4.76
N ILE A 370 20.30 -19.69 5.66
CA ILE A 370 20.22 -18.79 6.84
C ILE A 370 21.10 -19.26 8.00
N THR A 371 21.56 -20.52 7.99
CA THR A 371 22.39 -21.14 9.04
C THR A 371 23.56 -20.25 9.54
N PRO A 372 24.40 -19.64 8.67
CA PRO A 372 25.50 -18.80 9.15
C PRO A 372 25.05 -17.55 9.91
N SER A 373 23.85 -17.05 9.63
CA SER A 373 23.27 -15.88 10.32
C SER A 373 22.58 -16.24 11.63
N LEU A 374 22.33 -17.53 11.88
CA LEU A 374 21.82 -18.04 13.16
C LEU A 374 22.91 -18.16 14.22
N GLN A 375 24.19 -18.33 13.83
CA GLN A 375 25.26 -18.61 14.80
C GLN A 375 25.37 -17.51 15.87
N SER A 376 25.43 -16.24 15.49
CA SER A 376 25.51 -15.12 16.44
C SER A 376 24.30 -15.02 17.38
N TRP A 377 23.16 -15.60 17.01
CA TRP A 377 21.97 -15.68 17.85
C TRP A 377 22.04 -16.90 18.79
N ILE A 378 22.47 -18.07 18.28
CA ILE A 378 22.74 -19.28 19.08
C ILE A 378 23.77 -18.99 20.17
N ASP A 379 24.86 -18.29 19.82
CA ASP A 379 25.91 -17.88 20.76
C ASP A 379 25.34 -17.07 21.93
N GLY A 380 24.44 -16.10 21.65
CA GLY A 380 23.76 -15.32 22.68
C GLY A 380 22.87 -16.16 23.61
N VAL A 381 22.17 -17.17 23.09
CA VAL A 381 21.37 -18.11 23.90
C VAL A 381 22.26 -18.95 24.82
N VAL A 382 23.46 -19.34 24.34
CA VAL A 382 24.45 -20.06 25.16
C VAL A 382 25.03 -19.15 26.25
N GLU A 383 25.30 -17.88 25.94
CA GLU A 383 25.77 -16.89 26.92
C GLU A 383 24.72 -16.63 28.01
N GLU A 384 23.46 -16.38 27.65
CA GLU A 384 22.35 -16.23 28.62
C GLU A 384 22.21 -17.47 29.53
N HIS A 385 22.34 -18.68 28.96
CA HIS A 385 22.30 -19.91 29.74
C HIS A 385 23.48 -20.03 30.73
N GLN A 386 24.70 -19.72 30.29
CA GLN A 386 25.88 -19.77 31.15
C GLN A 386 25.84 -18.74 32.28
N ASP A 387 25.30 -17.55 32.03
CA ASP A 387 25.14 -16.54 33.08
C ASP A 387 24.05 -16.93 34.09
N HIS A 388 22.96 -17.58 33.65
CA HIS A 388 21.98 -18.19 34.56
C HIS A 388 22.54 -19.33 35.43
N LEU A 389 23.59 -20.03 35.00
CA LEU A 389 24.30 -21.03 35.82
C LEU A 389 25.32 -20.39 36.78
N ARG A 390 25.66 -19.11 36.62
CA ARG A 390 26.64 -18.37 37.46
C ARG A 390 26.00 -17.57 38.59
N THR A 391 24.69 -17.30 38.51
CA THR A 391 23.86 -16.59 39.52
C THR A 391 23.15 -17.55 40.46
#